data_AF-A0A522KLW5-F1
#
_entry.id   AF-A0A522KLW5-F1
#
_cell.length_a   1.000
_cell.length_b   1.000
_cell.length_c   1.000
_cell.angle_alpha   90.00
_cell.angle_beta   90.00
_cell.angle_gamma   90.00
#
_symmetry.space_group_name_H-M   'P 1'
#
loop_
_entity.id
_entity.type
_entity.pdbx_description
1 polymer ?
#
loop_
_entity_poly.entity_id
_entity_poly.type
_entity_poly.pdbx_seq_one_letter_code
_entity_poly.pdbx_strand_id
1 'polypeptide(L)'
;MALADTLALAWYDKGRVPWWCWPLAVLYGGVVRLRRWVYRHGWLRSETLPVPVIVVGNLTVGGTGKTPLTIALVEALRARGRKPGVVSRGYGGDQREPLLLSDAPDPVQVGDEPCLIHASGVPVAVGRGAIAS
;
A
#
# COMPACT_ATOMS: atom_id res chain seq x y z
N MET A 1 3.77 -25.32 20.45
CA MET A 1 2.88 -24.26 19.91
C MET A 1 3.75 -23.17 19.35
N ALA A 2 3.66 -22.90 18.05
CA ALA A 2 4.57 -21.97 17.40
C ALA A 2 4.29 -20.54 17.84
N LEU A 3 5.34 -19.74 18.02
CA LEU A 3 5.26 -18.33 18.40
C LEU A 3 4.36 -17.52 17.44
N ALA A 4 4.30 -17.96 16.17
CA ALA A 4 3.42 -17.43 15.14
C ALA A 4 1.93 -17.67 15.44
N ASP A 5 1.56 -18.86 15.93
CA ASP A 5 0.16 -19.21 16.23
C ASP A 5 -0.38 -18.39 17.41
N THR A 6 0.47 -18.13 18.41
CA THR A 6 0.09 -17.32 19.58
C THR A 6 -0.12 -15.85 19.21
N LEU A 7 0.70 -15.32 18.30
CA LEU A 7 0.54 -13.96 17.77
C LEU A 7 -0.69 -13.84 16.86
N ALA A 8 -0.97 -14.85 16.04
CA ALA A 8 -2.16 -14.87 15.19
C ALA A 8 -3.45 -14.92 16.03
N LEU A 9 -3.50 -15.76 17.08
CA LEU A 9 -4.63 -15.82 18.01
C LEU A 9 -4.81 -14.52 18.80
N ALA A 10 -3.72 -13.91 19.30
CA ALA A 10 -3.80 -12.61 19.96
C ALA A 10 -4.29 -11.49 19.03
N TRP A 11 -3.97 -11.57 17.74
CA TRP A 11 -4.37 -10.57 16.74
C TRP A 11 -5.85 -10.67 16.36
N TYR A 12 -6.38 -11.87 16.17
CA TYR A 12 -7.77 -12.07 15.75
C TYR A 12 -8.77 -12.15 16.91
N ASP A 13 -8.36 -12.63 18.09
CA ASP A 13 -9.29 -13.03 19.15
C ASP A 13 -9.32 -12.08 20.36
N LYS A 14 -8.76 -10.85 20.24
CA LYS A 14 -8.61 -9.89 21.36
C LYS A 14 -7.98 -10.50 22.62
N GLY A 15 -7.17 -11.55 22.46
CA GLY A 15 -6.45 -12.21 23.54
C GLY A 15 -5.43 -11.27 24.20
N ARG A 16 -5.08 -11.55 25.46
CA ARG A 16 -4.09 -10.76 26.21
C ARG A 16 -2.77 -10.71 25.45
N VAL A 17 -2.37 -9.51 25.04
CA VAL A 17 -1.07 -9.28 24.40
C VAL A 17 0.03 -9.69 25.39
N PRO A 18 0.98 -10.54 24.99
CA PRO A 18 2.07 -10.94 25.88
C PRO A 18 2.87 -9.73 26.36
N TRP A 19 3.27 -9.72 27.63
CA TRP A 19 3.98 -8.61 28.26
C TRP A 19 5.32 -8.26 27.57
N TRP A 20 5.95 -9.23 26.91
CA TRP A 20 7.19 -9.04 26.13
C TRP A 20 6.98 -8.33 24.79
N CYS A 21 5.75 -8.25 24.26
CA CYS A 21 5.46 -7.42 23.10
C CYS A 21 5.55 -5.92 23.41
N TRP A 22 5.43 -5.54 24.68
CA TRP A 22 5.44 -4.14 25.12
C TRP A 22 6.78 -3.42 24.90
N PRO A 23 7.95 -3.95 25.32
CA PRO A 23 9.24 -3.33 25.00
C PRO A 23 9.50 -3.28 23.48
N LEU A 24 9.07 -4.30 22.73
CA LEU A 24 9.15 -4.30 21.27
C LEU A 24 8.28 -3.21 20.64
N ALA A 25 7.08 -2.99 21.17
CA ALA A 25 6.17 -1.94 20.73
C ALA A 25 6.72 -0.55 21.02
N VAL A 26 7.35 -0.35 22.19
CA VAL A 26 8.02 0.91 22.54
C VAL A 26 9.21 1.17 21.60
N LEU A 27 10.03 0.16 21.33
CA LEU A 27 11.17 0.26 20.42
C LEU A 27 10.70 0.59 18.99
N TYR A 28 9.71 -0.15 18.47
CA TYR A 28 9.12 0.10 17.16
C TYR A 28 8.49 1.51 17.09
N GLY A 29 7.77 1.92 18.13
CA GLY A 29 7.19 3.26 18.24
C GLY A 29 8.25 4.36 18.25
N GLY A 30 9.38 4.13 18.91
CA GLY A 30 10.55 5.01 18.91
C GLY A 30 11.16 5.16 17.52
N VAL A 31 11.38 4.05 16.82
CA VAL A 31 11.90 4.04 15.44
C VAL A 31 10.94 4.76 14.48
N VAL A 32 9.63 4.52 14.59
CA VAL A 32 8.62 5.20 13.77
C VAL A 32 8.57 6.70 14.07
N ARG A 33 8.68 7.11 15.33
CA ARG A 33 8.76 8.52 15.73
C ARG A 33 10.01 9.19 15.17
N LEU A 34 11.17 8.56 15.31
CA LEU A 34 12.43 9.05 14.76
C LEU A 34 12.31 9.21 13.24
N ARG A 35 11.84 8.18 12.53
CA ARG A 35 11.62 8.24 11.09
C ARG A 35 10.70 9.41 10.71
N ARG A 36 9.54 9.56 11.37
CA ARG A 36 8.62 10.70 11.13
C ARG A 36 9.30 12.05 11.40
N TRP A 37 10.12 12.14 12.44
CA TRP A 37 10.85 13.36 12.79
C TRP A 37 11.87 13.73 11.69
N VAL A 38 12.61 12.75 11.16
CA VAL A 38 13.56 12.94 10.04
C VAL A 38 12.84 13.37 8.75
N TYR A 39 11.67 12.80 8.43
CA TYR A 39 10.85 13.28 7.30
C TYR A 39 10.34 14.72 7.51
N ARG A 40 9.90 15.06 8.74
CA ARG A 40 9.43 16.42 9.07
C ARG A 40 10.55 17.47 9.00
N HIS A 41 11.78 17.09 9.30
CA HIS A 41 12.95 17.98 9.21
C HIS A 41 13.49 18.08 7.78
N GLY A 42 12.86 17.44 6.79
CA GLY A 42 13.27 17.51 5.38
C GLY A 42 14.58 16.78 5.08
N TRP A 43 15.09 15.98 6.01
CA TRP A 43 16.34 15.23 5.82
C TRP A 43 16.18 14.03 4.86
N LEU A 44 14.95 13.57 4.67
CA LEU A 44 14.60 12.60 3.63
C LEU A 44 14.02 13.33 2.42
N ARG A 45 14.47 12.94 1.22
CA ARG A 45 13.94 13.44 -0.05
C ARG A 45 12.44 13.20 -0.11
N SER A 46 11.68 14.27 -0.23
CA SER A 46 10.26 14.25 -0.55
C SER A 46 10.12 14.84 -1.94
N GLU A 47 9.88 13.98 -2.92
CA GLU A 47 9.61 14.39 -4.30
C GLU A 47 8.17 14.91 -4.38
N THR A 48 7.99 16.13 -4.89
CA THR A 48 6.66 16.72 -5.09
C THR A 48 6.28 16.61 -6.56
N LEU A 49 5.17 15.92 -6.83
CA LEU A 49 4.60 15.85 -8.17
C LEU A 49 3.74 17.10 -8.44
N PRO A 50 3.71 17.64 -9.67
CA PRO A 50 2.88 18.80 -10.05
C PRO A 50 1.38 18.48 -10.12
N VAL A 51 1.00 17.23 -9.87
CA VAL A 51 -0.39 16.73 -9.90
C VAL A 51 -0.86 16.35 -8.50
N PRO A 52 -2.16 16.47 -8.18
CA PRO A 52 -2.69 16.03 -6.90
C PRO A 52 -2.56 14.50 -6.75
N VAL A 53 -1.89 14.06 -5.69
CA VAL A 53 -1.67 12.63 -5.40
C VAL A 53 -2.51 12.21 -4.20
N ILE A 54 -3.30 11.15 -4.37
CA ILE A 54 -4.07 10.52 -3.29
C ILE A 54 -3.42 9.18 -2.96
N VAL A 55 -2.95 9.03 -1.72
CA VAL A 55 -2.35 7.78 -1.24
C VAL A 55 -3.41 6.96 -0.51
N VAL A 56 -3.78 5.81 -1.09
CA VAL A 56 -4.68 4.85 -0.47
C VAL A 56 -3.85 3.74 0.17
N GLY A 57 -3.87 3.65 1.50
CA GLY A 57 -3.14 2.62 2.24
C GLY A 57 -3.90 2.20 3.48
N ASN A 58 -4.00 0.90 3.73
CA ASN A 58 -4.49 0.39 5.01
C ASN A 58 -3.40 0.40 6.10
N LEU A 59 -3.82 0.67 7.33
CA LEU A 59 -3.01 0.62 8.56
C LEU A 59 -2.87 -0.81 9.13
N THR A 60 -3.76 -1.74 8.73
CA THR A 60 -3.79 -3.13 9.19
C THR A 60 -3.25 -4.11 8.14
N VAL A 61 -2.57 -5.17 8.61
CA VAL A 61 -2.06 -6.27 7.78
C VAL A 61 -3.20 -7.29 7.61
N GLY A 62 -3.76 -7.42 6.40
CA GLY A 62 -4.90 -8.30 6.12
C GLY A 62 -5.79 -7.78 4.98
N GLY A 63 -6.52 -8.66 4.30
CA GLY A 63 -7.42 -8.36 3.17
C GLY A 63 -8.53 -7.40 3.59
N THR A 64 -8.30 -6.11 3.39
CA THR A 64 -9.03 -5.01 4.07
C THR A 64 -9.77 -4.10 3.09
N GLY A 65 -10.08 -4.61 1.89
CA GLY A 65 -10.91 -3.87 0.95
C GLY A 65 -10.24 -2.64 0.33
N LYS A 66 -8.90 -2.54 0.36
CA LYS A 66 -8.16 -1.45 -0.33
C LYS A 66 -8.50 -1.40 -1.81
N THR A 67 -8.61 -2.57 -2.44
CA THR A 67 -8.93 -2.70 -3.87
C THR A 67 -10.34 -2.16 -4.17
N PRO A 68 -11.43 -2.61 -3.50
CA PRO A 68 -12.74 -1.99 -3.64
C PRO A 68 -12.76 -0.47 -3.37
N LEU A 69 -12.06 -0.01 -2.32
CA LEU A 69 -12.00 1.42 -1.99
C LEU A 69 -11.31 2.23 -3.08
N THR A 70 -10.22 1.69 -3.64
CA THR A 70 -9.47 2.34 -4.73
C THR A 70 -10.34 2.45 -5.97
N ILE A 71 -11.06 1.38 -6.34
CA ILE A 71 -12.00 1.38 -7.47
C ILE A 71 -13.11 2.41 -7.24
N ALA A 72 -13.76 2.40 -6.08
CA ALA A 72 -14.83 3.36 -5.76
C ALA A 72 -14.35 4.82 -5.80
N LEU A 73 -13.12 5.10 -5.32
CA LEU A 73 -12.54 6.44 -5.39
C LEU A 73 -12.28 6.86 -6.85
N VAL A 74 -11.75 5.95 -7.65
CA VAL A 74 -11.47 6.18 -9.07
C VAL A 74 -12.76 6.44 -9.84
N GLU A 75 -13.81 5.66 -9.61
CA GLU A 75 -15.15 5.87 -10.18
C GLU A 75 -15.74 7.21 -9.76
N ALA A 76 -15.66 7.58 -8.48
CA ALA A 76 -16.14 8.87 -7.98
C ALA A 76 -15.39 10.06 -8.61
N LEU A 77 -14.09 9.94 -8.86
CA LEU A 77 -13.31 10.96 -9.56
C LEU A 77 -13.67 11.05 -11.04
N ARG A 78 -13.90 9.91 -11.69
CA ARG A 78 -14.39 9.86 -13.08
C ARG A 78 -15.78 10.47 -13.24
N ALA A 79 -16.70 10.17 -12.32
CA ALA A 79 -18.03 10.77 -12.28
C ALA A 79 -17.97 12.31 -12.15
N ARG A 80 -16.89 12.84 -11.56
CA ARG A 80 -16.60 14.28 -11.48
C ARG A 80 -15.81 14.83 -12.68
N GLY A 81 -15.68 14.07 -13.76
CA GLY A 81 -14.99 14.46 -15.00
C GLY A 81 -13.46 14.46 -14.91
N ARG A 82 -12.87 13.84 -13.89
CA ARG A 82 -11.41 13.72 -13.76
C ARG A 82 -10.89 12.47 -14.48
N LYS A 83 -9.61 12.50 -14.85
CA LYS A 83 -8.88 11.37 -15.45
C LYS A 83 -7.82 10.84 -14.46
N PRO A 84 -8.22 10.05 -13.45
CA PRO A 84 -7.28 9.49 -12.49
C PRO A 84 -6.38 8.43 -13.15
N GLY A 85 -5.16 8.30 -12.66
CA GLY A 85 -4.28 7.15 -12.88
C GLY A 85 -3.90 6.54 -11.54
N VAL A 86 -3.65 5.23 -11.51
CA VAL A 86 -3.34 4.52 -10.26
C VAL A 86 -1.91 4.00 -10.32
N VAL A 87 -1.16 4.21 -9.25
CA VAL A 87 0.17 3.60 -9.07
C VAL A 87 0.07 2.58 -7.95
N SER A 88 0.37 1.32 -8.27
CA SER A 88 0.39 0.21 -7.32
C SER A 88 1.82 -0.32 -7.14
N ARG A 89 2.09 -0.96 -6.01
CA ARG A 89 3.39 -1.60 -5.76
C ARG A 89 3.55 -2.98 -6.38
N GLY A 90 2.48 -3.54 -6.96
CA GLY A 90 2.51 -4.87 -7.56
C GLY A 90 2.65 -5.97 -6.51
N TYR A 91 1.88 -5.87 -5.43
CA TYR A 91 1.96 -6.85 -4.34
C TYR A 91 1.58 -8.25 -4.87
N GLY A 92 2.51 -9.20 -4.75
CA GLY A 92 2.36 -10.56 -5.28
C GLY A 92 2.91 -10.78 -6.69
N GLY A 93 3.29 -9.72 -7.42
CA GLY A 93 4.00 -9.82 -8.70
C GLY A 93 5.53 -9.79 -8.55
N ASP A 94 6.26 -10.30 -9.53
CA ASP A 94 7.73 -10.27 -9.56
C ASP A 94 8.29 -9.01 -10.25
N GLN A 95 7.44 -8.15 -10.81
CA GLN A 95 7.91 -6.94 -11.48
C GLN A 95 8.59 -5.95 -10.54
N ARG A 96 9.81 -5.53 -10.91
CA ARG A 96 10.64 -4.62 -10.11
C ARG A 96 10.75 -3.23 -10.71
N GLU A 97 10.65 -3.14 -12.04
CA GLU A 97 10.78 -1.90 -12.78
C GLU A 97 9.41 -1.21 -12.92
N PRO A 98 9.36 0.13 -12.99
CA PRO A 98 8.14 0.86 -13.29
C PRO A 98 7.56 0.42 -14.63
N LEU A 99 6.38 -0.21 -14.61
CA LEU A 99 5.69 -0.71 -15.79
C LEU A 99 4.29 -0.12 -15.85
N LEU A 100 3.93 0.47 -16.99
CA LEU A 100 2.53 0.79 -17.29
C LEU A 100 1.84 -0.49 -17.78
N LEU A 101 0.71 -0.83 -17.19
CA LEU A 101 -0.05 -2.03 -17.56
C LEU A 101 -0.59 -1.92 -18.99
N SER A 102 -0.39 -2.98 -19.77
CA SER A 102 -0.99 -3.17 -21.09
C SER A 102 -2.43 -3.68 -20.96
N ASP A 103 -3.19 -3.70 -22.07
CA ASP A 103 -4.62 -4.07 -22.08
C ASP A 103 -4.93 -5.47 -21.51
N ALA A 104 -3.95 -6.38 -21.55
CA ALA A 104 -4.06 -7.74 -21.01
C ALA A 104 -2.84 -8.05 -20.12
N PRO A 105 -2.80 -7.52 -18.89
CA PRO A 105 -1.65 -7.69 -18.02
C PRO A 105 -1.64 -9.07 -17.35
N ASP A 106 -0.46 -9.69 -17.27
CA ASP A 106 -0.28 -11.00 -16.64
C ASP A 106 -0.27 -10.87 -15.09
N PRO A 107 -1.26 -11.43 -14.38
CA PRO A 107 -1.32 -11.35 -12.92
C PRO A 107 -0.09 -11.93 -12.21
N VAL A 108 0.60 -12.90 -12.82
CA VAL A 108 1.83 -13.48 -12.27
C VAL A 108 2.96 -12.45 -12.24
N GLN A 109 3.00 -11.56 -13.24
CA GLN A 109 4.05 -10.56 -13.37
C GLN A 109 3.75 -9.32 -12.54
N VAL A 110 2.51 -8.84 -12.57
CA VAL A 110 2.13 -7.54 -12.00
C VAL A 110 1.37 -7.63 -10.68
N GLY A 111 0.86 -8.81 -10.33
CA GLY A 111 -0.02 -9.05 -9.19
C GLY A 111 -1.50 -8.91 -9.53
N ASP A 112 -2.36 -9.54 -8.73
CA ASP A 112 -3.81 -9.57 -8.97
C ASP A 112 -4.49 -8.21 -8.73
N GLU A 113 -4.04 -7.46 -7.72
CA GLU A 113 -4.65 -6.17 -7.34
C GLU A 113 -4.52 -5.11 -8.45
N PRO A 114 -3.35 -4.90 -9.09
CA PRO A 114 -3.24 -4.02 -10.25
C PRO A 114 -4.10 -4.45 -11.44
N CYS A 115 -4.21 -5.75 -11.71
CA CYS A 115 -5.07 -6.27 -12.78
C CYS A 115 -6.55 -5.93 -12.54
N LEU A 116 -7.03 -6.11 -11.30
CA LEU A 116 -8.42 -5.78 -10.93
C LEU A 116 -8.70 -4.28 -11.09
N ILE A 117 -7.77 -3.42 -10.69
CA ILE A 117 -7.93 -1.97 -10.87
C ILE A 117 -7.87 -1.61 -12.36
N HIS A 118 -6.99 -2.24 -13.14
CA HIS A 118 -6.91 -2.00 -14.57
C HIS A 118 -8.20 -2.40 -15.31
N ALA A 119 -8.87 -3.47 -14.88
CA ALA A 119 -10.17 -3.89 -15.40
C ALA A 119 -11.29 -2.84 -15.22
N SER A 120 -11.15 -1.89 -14.28
CA SER A 120 -12.05 -0.72 -14.18
C SER A 120 -11.83 0.31 -15.32
N GLY A 121 -10.93 0.02 -16.26
CA GLY A 121 -10.63 0.80 -17.45
C GLY A 121 -9.68 1.97 -17.20
N VAL A 122 -8.92 1.96 -16.11
CA VAL A 122 -8.07 3.08 -15.66
C VAL A 122 -6.61 2.77 -15.97
N PRO A 123 -5.80 3.75 -16.38
CA PRO A 123 -4.37 3.53 -16.51
C PRO A 123 -3.77 3.21 -15.15
N VAL A 124 -3.15 2.03 -15.04
CA VAL A 124 -2.48 1.57 -13.83
C VAL A 124 -1.00 1.38 -14.15
N ALA A 125 -0.14 1.87 -13.26
CA ALA A 125 1.29 1.61 -13.29
C ALA A 125 1.71 0.81 -12.06
N VAL A 126 2.67 -0.08 -12.23
CA VAL A 126 3.26 -0.90 -11.17
C VAL A 126 4.71 -0.54 -10.96
N GLY A 127 5.14 -0.35 -9.71
CA GLY A 127 6.53 -0.06 -9.38
C GLY A 127 6.78 -0.02 -7.88
N ARG A 128 7.98 -0.37 -7.43
CA ARG A 128 8.34 -0.32 -6.00
C ARG A 128 8.35 1.10 -5.42
N GLY A 129 8.57 2.10 -6.27
CA GLY A 129 8.45 3.52 -5.97
C GLY A 129 7.20 4.13 -6.60
N ALA A 130 6.58 5.09 -5.90
CA ALA A 130 5.45 5.84 -6.46
C ALA A 130 5.86 6.82 -7.59
N ILE A 131 7.17 6.99 -7.79
CA ILE A 131 7.77 7.94 -8.72
C ILE A 131 8.87 7.19 -9.46
N ALA A 132 8.79 7.18 -10.78
CA ALA A 132 9.89 6.78 -11.65
C ALA A 132 10.70 8.04 -11.94
N SER A 133 11.96 8.04 -11.51
CA SER A 133 12.97 9.07 -11.82
C SER A 133 13.79 8.64 -13.02
#